data_AF-A0A920NRE3-F1
#
_entry.id   AF-A0A920NRE3-F1
#
_cell.length_a   1.000
_cell.length_b   1.000
_cell.length_c   1.000
_cell.angle_alpha   90.00
_cell.angle_beta   90.00
_cell.angle_gamma   90.00
#
_symmetry.space_group_name_H-M   'P 1'
#
loop_
_entity.id
_entity.type
_entity.pdbx_description
1 polymer ?
#
loop_
_entity_poly.entity_id
_entity_poly.type
_entity_poly.pdbx_seq_one_letter_code
_entity_poly.pdbx_strand_id
1 'polypeptide(L)' 'MDYRTEKDSMGPVEVPNDRYFGAQTQRSLNNFKIGKEHFPREFIRA' A
#
# COMPACT_ATOMS: atom_id res chain seq x y z
N MET A 1 3.96 -16.52 2.32
CA MET A 1 3.80 -15.22 1.64
C MET A 1 5.18 -14.65 1.47
N ASP A 2 5.49 -14.22 0.25
CA ASP A 2 6.79 -13.63 -0.09
C ASP A 2 6.67 -12.11 -0.10
N TYR A 3 7.67 -11.41 0.42
CA TYR A 3 7.64 -9.96 0.64
C TYR A 3 8.94 -9.35 0.13
N ARG A 4 8.85 -8.14 -0.43
CA ARG A 4 10.01 -7.26 -0.67
C ARG A 4 10.06 -6.16 0.37
N THR A 5 11.27 -5.77 0.72
CA THR A 5 11.51 -4.60 1.59
C THR A 5 11.59 -3.35 0.72
N GLU A 6 10.63 -2.45 0.92
CA GLU A 6 10.62 -1.11 0.31
C GLU A 6 11.02 -0.08 1.37
N LYS A 7 11.50 1.10 0.96
CA LYS A 7 11.91 2.17 1.89
C LYS A 7 11.30 3.50 1.49
N ASP A 8 10.73 4.20 2.47
CA ASP A 8 10.38 5.62 2.36
C ASP A 8 11.18 6.46 3.39
N SER A 9 10.88 7.75 3.52
CA SER A 9 11.55 8.65 4.48
C SER A 9 11.32 8.27 5.95
N MET A 10 10.30 7.46 6.25
CA MET A 10 10.01 6.96 7.59
C MET A 10 10.70 5.63 7.89
N GLY A 11 11.41 5.04 6.92
CA GLY A 11 12.19 3.81 7.08
C GLY A 11 11.72 2.66 6.19
N PRO A 12 12.22 1.44 6.45
CA PRO A 12 11.83 0.25 5.70
C PRO A 12 10.40 -0.21 6.02
N VAL A 13 9.74 -0.85 5.06
CA VAL A 13 8.43 -1.48 5.19
C VAL A 13 8.32 -2.71 4.29
N GLU A 14 7.69 -3.77 4.79
CA GLU A 14 7.47 -5.01 4.03
C GLU A 14 6.25 -4.87 3.12
N VAL A 15 6.45 -5.12 1.82
CA VAL A 15 5.42 -5.07 0.78
C VAL A 15 5.26 -6.45 0.14
N PRO A 16 4.02 -6.97 0.00
CA PRO A 16 3.80 -8.26 -0.65
C PRO A 16 4.35 -8.31 -2.08
N ASN A 17 5.02 -9.40 -2.45
CA ASN A 17 5.60 -9.56 -3.79
C ASN A 17 4.55 -9.76 -4.89
N ASP A 18 3.31 -10.11 -4.54
CA ASP A 18 2.19 -10.21 -5.47
C ASP A 18 1.54 -8.86 -5.81
N ARG A 19 2.09 -7.73 -5.30
CA ARG A 19 1.54 -6.38 -5.49
C ARG A 19 2.53 -5.44 -6.15
N TYR A 20 1.98 -4.54 -6.98
CA TYR A 20 2.76 -3.52 -7.69
C TYR A 20 2.96 -2.21 -6.92
N PHE A 21 2.20 -1.96 -5.85
CA PHE A 21 2.36 -0.73 -5.06
C PHE A 21 3.64 -0.76 -4.19
N GLY A 22 4.07 0.40 -3.67
CA GLY A 22 5.32 0.53 -2.90
C GLY A 22 5.13 0.90 -1.43
N ALA A 23 6.19 1.42 -0.81
CA ALA A 23 6.27 1.73 0.62
C ALA A 23 5.13 2.62 1.14
N GLN A 24 4.88 3.75 0.46
CA GLN A 24 3.90 4.73 0.95
C GLN A 24 2.47 4.15 0.94
N THR A 25 2.09 3.44 -0.12
CA THR A 25 0.78 2.77 -0.19
C THR A 25 0.64 1.72 0.90
N GLN A 26 1.67 0.90 1.12
CA GLN A 26 1.66 -0.09 2.21
C GLN A 26 1.53 0.56 3.59
N ARG A 27 2.22 1.69 3.81
CA ARG A 27 2.11 2.43 5.07
C ARG A 27 0.73 3.05 5.25
N SER A 28 0.12 3.59 4.18
CA SER A 28 -1.27 4.04 4.23
C SER A 28 -2.24 2.90 4.55
N LEU A 29 -2.06 1.71 3.96
CA LEU A 29 -2.87 0.53 4.30
C LEU A 29 -2.71 0.12 5.78
N ASN A 30 -1.52 0.30 6.35
CA ASN A 30 -1.27 0.00 7.76
C ASN A 30 -1.89 1.05 8.71
N ASN A 31 -1.87 2.32 8.33
CA ASN A 31 -2.31 3.45 9.17
C ASN A 31 -3.82 3.70 9.10
N PHE A 32 -4.43 3.54 7.92
CA PHE A 32 -5.84 3.91 7.67
C PHE A 32 -6.74 2.68 7.56
N LYS A 33 -6.77 1.86 8.62
CA LYS A 33 -7.67 0.70 8.72
C LYS A 33 -9.06 1.12 9.22
N ILE A 34 -9.73 1.99 8.46
CA ILE A 34 -11.00 2.61 8.82
C ILE A 34 -12.02 2.32 7.72
N GLY A 35 -13.18 1.78 8.10
CA GLY A 35 -14.23 1.45 7.15
C GLY A 35 -13.87 0.28 6.23
N LYS A 36 -14.63 0.14 5.14
CA LYS A 36 -14.44 -0.88 4.08
C LYS A 36 -14.54 -0.28 2.67
N GLU A 37 -14.74 1.03 2.60
CA GLU A 37 -14.86 1.78 1.38
C GLU A 37 -13.49 1.86 0.69
N HIS A 38 -13.47 1.58 -0.61
CA HIS A 38 -12.29 1.74 -1.45
C HIS A 38 -12.55 2.79 -2.51
N PHE A 39 -11.48 3.37 -3.06
CA PHE A 39 -11.63 4.28 -4.19
C PHE A 39 -12.33 3.56 -5.36
N PRO A 40 -13.37 4.19 -5.94
CA PRO A 40 -14.08 3.62 -7.08
C PRO A 40 -13.13 3.52 -8.29
N ARG A 41 -13.38 2.54 -9.17
CA ARG A 41 -12.48 2.28 -10.31
C ARG A 41 -12.41 3.46 -11.27
N GLU A 42 -13.50 4.19 -11.41
CA GLU A 42 -13.59 5.40 -12.22
C GLU A 42 -12.65 6.48 -11.70
N PHE A 43 -12.51 6.60 -10.37
CA PHE A 43 -11.57 7.54 -9.74
C PHE A 43 -10.11 7.14 -9.96
N ILE A 44 -9.80 5.85 -9.91
CA ILE A 44 -8.44 5.34 -10.14
C ILE A 44 -8.02 5.45 -11.62
N ARG A 45 -9.00 5.37 -12.54
CA ARG A 45 -8.76 5.42 -13.98
C ARG A 45 -8.59 6.86 -14.51
N ALA A 46 -9.23 7.84 -13.87
CA ALA A 46 -9.23 9.24 -14.28
C ALA A 46 -7.81 9.84 -14.32
#